data_AF-A0A946ENU5-F1
#
_entry.id   AF-A0A946ENU5-F1
#
_cell.length_a   1.000
_cell.length_b   1.000
_cell.length_c   1.000
_cell.angle_alpha   90.00
_cell.angle_beta   90.00
_cell.angle_gamma   90.00
#
_symmetry.space_group_name_H-M   'P 1'
#
loop_
_entity.id
_entity.type
_entity.pdbx_description
1 polymer ?
#
loop_
_entity_poly.entity_id
_entity_poly.type
_entity_poly.pdbx_seq_one_letter_code
_entity_poly.pdbx_strand_id
1 'polypeptide(L)'
;MMGGLRWITGSLLLTLLSGCVTPIDTDRGFPPFYLEREEVLADGEVRQSQHFWPLYSHSTTTPDREEIRILWPLFVDRIDQSGRKTWLLPAYHRSAYRHSDDQLDVDSFLLPFFLWGSDPDEGDYAAFAPIGGSLKGLLGKDRIDFALFPLWARMQDRQQITTYWLFPLIELDEGPLRSGFRVFPFYSSTQGFTSHGKLRDQSKYVLWPFWHQSSQQLDTDNPSHSWWLWPFYGQIESGTRLSRTILYPLWTESHDFRTETSTWSLLPWSIGTRERQWNRLLFPPFWGYHDRPGLKKGYFMWPLWQWEEQSTAKRDRTVQRLFPFWRRIVDQDPERGTRSSHLLWPLARWNTDAEGNTTASAPALLPFDSPQGFSWSHGRAGQLIRWRQESQSWGLELLWGLLTAESSEQKGGFSLLGGLLSRDRGVGPDDTRWRLLYIPF
;
A
#
# COMPACT_ATOMS: atom_id res chain seq x y z
N MET A 1 40.05 17.01 -28.50
CA MET A 1 41.50 17.02 -28.23
C MET A 1 41.68 17.80 -26.93
N MET A 2 42.41 17.27 -25.94
CA MET A 2 42.20 17.37 -24.48
C MET A 2 41.12 16.36 -24.03
N GLY A 3 41.38 15.26 -23.32
CA GLY A 3 42.56 14.81 -22.58
C GLY A 3 42.15 14.49 -21.14
N GLY A 4 41.44 13.37 -20.92
CA GLY A 4 40.90 12.97 -19.63
C GLY A 4 41.19 11.50 -19.33
N LEU A 5 41.99 11.29 -18.29
CA LEU A 5 42.66 10.08 -17.85
C LEU A 5 41.67 8.93 -17.54
N ARG A 6 41.81 7.78 -18.22
CA ARG A 6 41.14 6.53 -17.85
C ARG A 6 41.86 5.91 -16.64
N TRP A 7 41.23 5.93 -15.47
CA TRP A 7 41.65 5.09 -14.36
C TRP A 7 40.98 3.73 -14.46
N ILE A 8 41.81 2.73 -14.77
CA ILE A 8 41.53 1.32 -14.51
C ILE A 8 41.89 1.11 -13.04
N THR A 9 40.88 0.99 -12.17
CA THR A 9 41.05 0.36 -10.85
C THR A 9 39.86 -0.54 -10.61
N GLY A 10 39.95 -1.75 -11.17
CA GLY A 10 39.20 -2.88 -10.69
C GLY A 10 39.74 -3.33 -9.33
N SER A 11 38.82 -3.72 -8.46
CA SER A 11 39.02 -4.76 -7.44
C SER A 11 40.22 -4.61 -6.51
N LEU A 12 40.19 -3.66 -5.56
CA LEU A 12 40.96 -3.74 -4.30
C LEU A 12 40.63 -2.55 -3.39
N LEU A 13 39.47 -2.56 -2.72
CA LEU A 13 39.20 -1.63 -1.61
C LEU A 13 38.28 -2.24 -0.55
N LEU A 14 38.52 -3.51 -0.22
CA LEU A 14 37.76 -4.28 0.79
C LEU A 14 38.57 -4.63 2.03
N THR A 15 39.76 -4.06 2.19
CA THR A 15 40.64 -4.35 3.31
C THR A 15 41.42 -3.11 3.68
N LEU A 16 40.83 -2.19 4.49
CA LEU A 16 41.57 -1.24 5.34
C LEU A 16 40.68 -0.36 6.25
N LEU A 17 39.38 -0.65 6.43
CA LEU A 17 38.55 -0.11 7.51
C LEU A 17 38.49 -1.07 8.72
N SER A 18 39.56 -1.83 8.95
CA SER A 18 39.62 -2.87 9.97
C SER A 18 39.79 -2.27 11.37
N GLY A 19 38.69 -1.77 11.93
CA GLY A 19 38.58 -1.51 13.36
C GLY A 19 37.97 -0.16 13.69
N CYS A 20 36.82 0.19 13.11
CA CYS A 20 35.96 1.23 13.66
C CYS A 20 34.57 0.64 13.85
N VAL A 21 33.97 0.93 15.01
CA VAL A 21 32.54 0.73 15.20
C VAL A 21 31.80 1.69 14.27
N THR A 22 31.14 1.14 13.26
CA THR A 22 30.32 1.88 12.30
C THR A 22 28.84 1.70 12.65
N PRO A 23 27.93 2.55 12.13
CA PRO A 23 26.49 2.29 12.20
C PRO A 23 26.15 0.89 11.66
N ILE A 24 25.01 0.33 12.08
CA ILE A 24 24.65 -1.06 11.75
C ILE A 24 24.61 -1.30 10.24
N ASP A 25 24.19 -0.28 9.49
CA ASP A 25 24.37 -0.24 8.05
C ASP A 25 25.66 0.55 7.80
N THR A 26 26.52 0.09 6.88
CA THR A 26 27.84 0.65 6.54
C THR A 26 27.76 2.04 5.90
N ASP A 27 27.08 2.95 6.58
CA ASP A 27 26.79 4.32 6.19
C ASP A 27 27.97 5.21 6.55
N ARG A 28 28.21 6.21 5.71
CA ARG A 28 29.28 7.20 5.90
C ARG A 28 28.69 8.50 6.42
N GLY A 29 29.54 9.38 6.97
CA GLY A 29 29.14 10.74 7.37
C GLY A 29 29.30 11.03 8.86
N PHE A 30 28.55 12.01 9.34
CA PHE A 30 28.59 12.52 10.71
C PHE A 30 27.23 12.33 11.42
N PRO A 31 26.91 11.09 11.84
CA PRO A 31 25.67 10.83 12.56
C PRO A 31 25.59 11.58 13.91
N PRO A 32 24.38 11.98 14.34
CA PRO A 32 23.08 11.80 13.68
C PRO A 32 22.77 12.80 12.55
N PHE A 33 23.62 13.80 12.35
CA PHE A 33 23.29 14.99 11.58
C PHE A 33 23.32 14.77 10.08
N TYR A 34 24.32 14.02 9.60
CA TYR A 34 24.52 13.79 8.18
C TYR A 34 24.93 12.35 7.91
N LEU A 35 24.22 11.69 6.99
CA LEU A 35 24.49 10.31 6.61
C LEU A 35 24.44 10.17 5.09
N GLU A 36 25.47 9.52 4.54
CA GLU A 36 25.56 9.10 3.15
C GLU A 36 25.42 7.58 3.08
N ARG A 37 24.61 7.11 2.12
CA ARG A 37 24.42 5.69 1.85
C ARG A 37 24.48 5.44 0.36
N GLU A 38 25.19 4.38 0.00
CA GLU A 38 25.24 3.81 -1.33
C GLU A 38 24.75 2.35 -1.27
N GLU A 39 23.83 1.98 -2.15
CA GLU A 39 23.25 0.64 -2.19
C GLU A 39 23.06 0.19 -3.65
N VAL A 40 23.32 -1.10 -3.91
CA VAL A 40 23.02 -1.76 -5.17
C VAL A 40 21.62 -2.37 -5.06
N LEU A 41 20.69 -1.88 -5.86
CA LEU A 41 19.31 -2.35 -5.93
C LEU A 41 19.23 -3.75 -6.59
N ALA A 42 18.09 -4.42 -6.44
CA ALA A 42 17.90 -5.79 -6.93
C ALA A 42 18.00 -5.93 -8.46
N ASP A 43 17.80 -4.83 -9.19
CA ASP A 43 18.00 -4.69 -10.64
C ASP A 43 19.45 -4.37 -11.03
N GLY A 44 20.34 -4.19 -10.05
CA GLY A 44 21.73 -3.82 -10.25
C GLY A 44 21.98 -2.31 -10.32
N GLU A 45 20.93 -1.47 -10.23
CA GLU A 45 21.08 -0.01 -10.20
C GLU A 45 21.72 0.46 -8.89
N VAL A 46 22.57 1.49 -8.97
CA VAL A 46 23.21 2.06 -7.77
C VAL A 46 22.43 3.28 -7.33
N ARG A 47 21.96 3.23 -6.08
CA ARG A 47 21.31 4.34 -5.40
C ARG A 47 22.23 4.97 -4.38
N GLN A 48 22.48 6.26 -4.54
CA GLN A 48 23.16 7.09 -3.56
C GLN A 48 22.15 7.98 -2.86
N SER A 49 22.33 8.20 -1.56
CA SER A 49 21.40 9.01 -0.78
C SER A 49 22.09 9.74 0.37
N GLN A 50 21.62 10.95 0.62
CA GLN A 50 22.11 11.86 1.64
C GLN A 50 20.95 12.25 2.56
N HIS A 51 21.17 12.17 3.87
CA HIS A 51 20.10 12.33 4.85
C HIS A 51 20.50 13.27 5.98
N PHE A 52 19.61 14.21 6.29
CA PHE A 52 19.62 15.02 7.51
C PHE A 52 18.36 14.68 8.31
N TRP A 53 18.42 13.57 9.05
CA TRP A 53 17.25 13.06 9.75
C TRP A 53 16.76 14.01 10.86
N PRO A 54 15.44 14.12 11.07
CA PRO A 54 14.32 13.60 10.28
C PRO A 54 13.81 14.59 9.20
N LEU A 55 14.56 15.66 8.91
CA LEU A 55 14.05 16.85 8.22
C LEU A 55 14.16 16.77 6.70
N TYR A 56 15.24 16.17 6.18
CA TYR A 56 15.57 16.21 4.76
C TYR A 56 16.21 14.90 4.30
N SER A 57 15.85 14.45 3.11
CA SER A 57 16.60 13.43 2.38
C SER A 57 16.69 13.77 0.90
N HIS A 58 17.84 13.52 0.31
CA HIS A 58 18.07 13.54 -1.13
C HIS A 58 18.57 12.17 -1.57
N SER A 59 18.10 11.68 -2.71
CA SER A 59 18.60 10.43 -3.26
C SER A 59 18.61 10.44 -4.77
N THR A 60 19.64 9.84 -5.35
CA THR A 60 19.85 9.68 -6.78
C THR A 60 20.06 8.20 -7.08
N THR A 61 19.31 7.65 -8.03
CA THR A 61 19.51 6.31 -8.58
C THR A 61 19.91 6.45 -10.04
N THR A 62 21.08 5.92 -10.38
CA THR A 62 21.61 5.94 -11.75
C THR A 62 20.82 4.93 -12.60
N PRO A 63 20.35 5.28 -13.82
CA PRO A 63 20.72 6.46 -14.61
C PRO A 63 19.93 7.75 -14.36
N ASP A 64 18.65 7.70 -13.97
CA ASP A 64 17.76 8.86 -14.21
C ASP A 64 16.74 9.17 -13.11
N ARG A 65 16.92 8.69 -11.88
CA ARG A 65 15.97 8.97 -10.80
C ARG A 65 16.58 9.85 -9.72
N GLU A 66 15.90 10.94 -9.40
CA GLU A 66 16.24 11.84 -8.32
C GLU A 66 15.02 12.05 -7.41
N GLU A 67 15.25 12.14 -6.10
CA GLU A 67 14.16 12.33 -5.15
C GLU A 67 14.60 13.17 -3.95
N ILE A 68 13.93 14.30 -3.75
CA ILE A 68 14.05 15.19 -2.59
C ILE A 68 12.82 15.01 -1.72
N ARG A 69 13.03 14.98 -0.41
CA ARG A 69 11.96 14.92 0.58
C ARG A 69 12.26 15.87 1.72
N ILE A 70 11.25 16.60 2.16
CA ILE A 70 11.33 17.52 3.30
C ILE A 70 10.16 17.20 4.24
N LEU A 71 10.47 16.93 5.51
CA LEU A 71 9.50 16.62 6.55
C LEU A 71 8.45 15.59 6.08
N TRP A 72 8.91 14.46 5.54
CA TRP A 72 8.02 13.47 4.95
C TRP A 72 6.86 13.11 5.91
N PRO A 73 5.61 12.97 5.41
CA PRO A 73 5.21 12.97 4.00
C PRO A 73 4.86 14.34 3.41
N LEU A 74 5.16 15.44 4.11
CA LEU A 74 4.67 16.78 3.76
C LEU A 74 5.11 17.21 2.36
N PHE A 75 6.42 17.22 2.07
CA PHE A 75 6.93 17.62 0.76
C PHE A 75 7.78 16.51 0.13
N VAL A 76 7.51 16.20 -1.13
CA VAL A 76 8.34 15.35 -1.97
C VAL A 76 8.40 15.92 -3.37
N ASP A 77 9.60 15.91 -3.93
CA ASP A 77 9.85 16.17 -5.34
C ASP A 77 10.63 14.98 -5.90
N ARG A 78 10.08 14.31 -6.91
CA ARG A 78 10.66 13.12 -7.52
C ARG A 78 10.75 13.34 -9.02
N ILE A 79 11.91 13.06 -9.57
CA ILE A 79 12.19 13.02 -11.00
C ILE A 79 12.56 11.58 -11.33
N ASP A 80 11.99 11.05 -12.39
CA ASP A 80 12.32 9.75 -12.96
C ASP A 80 12.36 9.86 -14.50
N GLN A 81 12.72 8.77 -15.20
CA GLN A 81 12.71 8.74 -16.66
C GLN A 81 11.35 9.12 -17.25
N SER A 82 10.29 8.78 -16.53
CA SER A 82 8.93 8.96 -16.99
C SER A 82 8.40 10.36 -16.70
N GLY A 83 9.06 11.17 -15.88
CA GLY A 83 8.57 12.50 -15.55
C GLY A 83 8.97 13.05 -14.18
N ARG A 84 8.22 14.05 -13.72
CA ARG A 84 8.41 14.71 -12.43
C ARG A 84 7.11 14.73 -11.64
N LYS A 85 7.18 14.33 -10.38
CA LYS A 85 6.07 14.37 -9.43
C LYS A 85 6.47 15.20 -8.22
N THR A 86 5.70 16.23 -7.93
CA THR A 86 5.89 17.10 -6.77
C THR A 86 4.60 17.14 -5.97
N TRP A 87 4.68 16.98 -4.65
CA TRP A 87 3.53 17.21 -3.78
C TRP A 87 3.92 17.93 -2.50
N LEU A 88 2.97 18.74 -2.03
CA LEU A 88 2.94 19.34 -0.70
C LEU A 88 1.58 19.00 -0.08
N LEU A 89 1.54 17.99 0.79
CA LEU A 89 0.29 17.52 1.37
C LEU A 89 -0.35 18.56 2.30
N PRO A 90 -1.69 18.67 2.33
CA PRO A 90 -2.65 18.13 1.35
C PRO A 90 -2.91 19.10 0.18
N ALA A 91 -2.25 20.26 0.16
CA ALA A 91 -2.66 21.41 -0.63
C ALA A 91 -2.28 21.30 -2.11
N TYR A 92 -1.07 20.84 -2.44
CA TYR A 92 -0.54 20.92 -3.80
C TYR A 92 -0.04 19.57 -4.29
N HIS A 93 -0.32 19.30 -5.56
CA HIS A 93 0.25 18.17 -6.28
C HIS A 93 0.43 18.56 -7.73
N ARG A 94 1.53 18.10 -8.32
CA ARG A 94 1.81 18.20 -9.74
C ARG A 94 2.48 16.91 -10.19
N SER A 95 1.95 16.32 -11.25
CA SER A 95 2.54 15.19 -11.94
C SER A 95 2.71 15.60 -13.39
N ALA A 96 3.94 15.56 -13.89
CA ALA A 96 4.24 15.67 -15.31
C ALA A 96 4.81 14.32 -15.73
N TYR A 97 4.16 13.63 -16.67
CA TYR A 97 4.52 12.32 -17.17
C TYR A 97 4.74 12.38 -18.69
N ARG A 98 5.73 11.65 -19.19
CA ARG A 98 5.96 11.45 -20.62
C ARG A 98 5.46 10.08 -21.02
N HIS A 99 4.55 10.06 -21.99
CA HIS A 99 4.09 8.84 -22.62
C HIS A 99 5.21 8.19 -23.46
N SER A 100 5.01 6.93 -23.88
CA SER A 100 5.94 6.21 -24.77
C SER A 100 6.25 6.96 -26.06
N ASP A 101 5.31 7.81 -26.49
CA ASP A 101 5.35 8.56 -27.73
C ASP A 101 5.97 9.96 -27.53
N ASP A 102 6.66 10.17 -26.40
CA ASP A 102 7.32 11.43 -25.97
C ASP A 102 6.36 12.63 -25.79
N GLN A 103 5.06 12.36 -25.69
CA GLN A 103 4.05 13.36 -25.39
C GLN A 103 3.95 13.62 -23.89
N LEU A 104 3.91 14.90 -23.50
CA LEU A 104 3.88 15.34 -22.11
C LEU A 104 2.44 15.48 -21.61
N ASP A 105 2.11 14.71 -20.59
CA ASP A 105 0.89 14.81 -19.81
C ASP A 105 1.19 15.50 -18.47
N VAL A 106 0.39 16.50 -18.10
CA VAL A 106 0.58 17.26 -16.86
C VAL A 106 -0.74 17.37 -16.12
N ASP A 107 -0.76 16.87 -14.89
CA ASP A 107 -1.87 17.02 -13.95
C ASP A 107 -1.43 17.83 -12.74
N SER A 108 -2.25 18.77 -12.31
CA SER A 108 -1.96 19.59 -11.14
C SER A 108 -3.21 19.98 -10.38
N PHE A 109 -3.08 20.11 -9.07
CA PHE A 109 -4.11 20.68 -8.24
C PHE A 109 -3.53 21.54 -7.12
N LEU A 110 -4.33 22.53 -6.73
CA LEU A 110 -4.19 23.30 -5.51
C LEU A 110 -5.53 23.26 -4.78
N LEU A 111 -5.65 22.30 -3.86
CA LEU A 111 -6.85 22.09 -3.10
C LEU A 111 -7.17 23.27 -2.17
N PRO A 112 -8.46 23.53 -1.92
CA PRO A 112 -9.62 22.80 -2.46
C PRO A 112 -10.13 23.31 -3.81
N PHE A 113 -9.52 24.35 -4.40
CA PHE A 113 -10.21 25.16 -5.40
C PHE A 113 -9.72 24.98 -6.84
N PHE A 114 -8.43 24.76 -7.08
CA PHE A 114 -7.89 24.79 -8.44
C PHE A 114 -7.43 23.41 -8.88
N LEU A 115 -7.80 23.03 -10.08
CA LEU A 115 -7.30 21.86 -10.78
C LEU A 115 -6.99 22.28 -12.22
N TRP A 116 -5.87 21.83 -12.77
CA TRP A 116 -5.49 22.16 -14.13
C TRP A 116 -4.51 21.15 -14.68
N GLY A 117 -4.44 21.07 -16.00
CA GLY A 117 -3.53 20.16 -16.66
C GLY A 117 -3.61 20.23 -18.17
N SER A 118 -2.82 19.37 -18.80
CA SER A 118 -2.72 19.21 -20.24
C SER A 118 -2.55 17.74 -20.53
N ASP A 119 -3.52 17.18 -21.25
CA ASP A 119 -3.45 15.82 -21.77
C ASP A 119 -3.18 15.89 -23.28
N PRO A 120 -2.28 15.06 -23.85
CA PRO A 120 -1.97 15.13 -25.28
C PRO A 120 -3.11 14.71 -26.21
N ASP A 121 -3.94 13.75 -25.79
CA ASP A 121 -5.05 13.22 -26.59
C ASP A 121 -6.31 14.07 -26.43
N GLU A 122 -6.54 14.60 -25.22
CA GLU A 122 -7.76 15.30 -24.87
C GLU A 122 -7.60 16.83 -24.80
N GLY A 123 -6.37 17.34 -24.69
CA GLY A 123 -5.98 18.76 -24.65
C GLY A 123 -5.90 19.39 -23.25
N ASP A 124 -5.79 20.71 -23.20
CA ASP A 124 -5.73 21.48 -21.94
C ASP A 124 -7.04 21.46 -21.15
N TYR A 125 -6.95 21.55 -19.83
CA TYR A 125 -8.11 21.68 -18.95
C TYR A 125 -7.80 22.50 -17.69
N ALA A 126 -8.84 23.14 -17.15
CA ALA A 126 -8.75 23.90 -15.91
C ALA A 126 -10.13 23.97 -15.23
N ALA A 127 -10.11 23.95 -13.90
CA ALA A 127 -11.30 24.06 -13.08
C ALA A 127 -11.08 24.88 -11.81
N PHE A 128 -12.10 25.66 -11.48
CA PHE A 128 -12.22 26.39 -10.23
C PHE A 128 -13.44 25.88 -9.47
N ALA A 129 -13.22 24.94 -8.57
CA ALA A 129 -14.28 24.34 -7.76
C ALA A 129 -14.82 25.36 -6.73
N PRO A 130 -16.15 25.43 -6.50
CA PRO A 130 -17.23 24.74 -7.20
C PRO A 130 -17.81 25.54 -8.40
N ILE A 131 -17.22 26.68 -8.78
CA ILE A 131 -17.82 27.62 -9.74
C ILE A 131 -17.91 27.02 -11.15
N GLY A 132 -16.85 26.40 -11.64
CA GLY A 132 -16.90 25.74 -12.94
C GLY A 132 -15.56 25.39 -13.53
N GLY A 133 -15.61 24.58 -14.57
CA GLY A 133 -14.46 24.19 -15.38
C GLY A 133 -14.57 22.78 -15.89
N SER A 134 -13.45 22.32 -16.43
CA SER A 134 -13.30 20.99 -17.01
C SER A 134 -12.17 20.26 -16.29
N LEU A 135 -12.42 19.01 -15.93
CA LEU A 135 -11.45 18.06 -15.41
C LEU A 135 -11.29 16.94 -16.41
N LYS A 136 -10.11 16.34 -16.48
CA LYS A 136 -9.83 15.20 -17.36
C LYS A 136 -9.13 14.08 -16.62
N GLY A 137 -9.25 12.86 -17.13
CA GLY A 137 -8.61 11.67 -16.56
C GLY A 137 -9.00 11.34 -15.11
N LEU A 138 -10.09 11.93 -14.60
CA LEU A 138 -10.51 11.81 -13.21
C LEU A 138 -11.70 10.84 -13.08
N LEU A 139 -11.71 10.02 -12.03
CA LEU A 139 -12.78 9.03 -11.75
C LEU A 139 -13.03 8.02 -12.90
N GLY A 140 -12.01 7.77 -13.73
CA GLY A 140 -12.16 6.91 -14.91
C GLY A 140 -13.05 7.52 -16.00
N LYS A 141 -13.16 8.85 -16.03
CA LYS A 141 -13.84 9.62 -17.07
C LYS A 141 -12.81 10.40 -17.86
N ASP A 142 -13.00 10.41 -19.18
CA ASP A 142 -12.24 11.22 -20.12
C ASP A 142 -12.41 12.69 -19.72
N ARG A 143 -13.67 13.16 -19.61
CA ARG A 143 -13.97 14.56 -19.31
C ARG A 143 -15.09 14.73 -18.29
N ILE A 144 -14.89 15.63 -17.34
CA ILE A 144 -15.91 16.09 -16.39
C ILE A 144 -16.02 17.59 -16.48
N ASP A 145 -17.11 18.09 -17.03
CA ASP A 145 -17.46 19.50 -17.00
C ASP A 145 -18.42 19.77 -15.85
N PHE A 146 -18.26 20.88 -15.15
CA PHE A 146 -19.22 21.31 -14.15
C PHE A 146 -19.39 22.82 -14.15
N ALA A 147 -20.54 23.26 -13.65
CA ALA A 147 -20.89 24.66 -13.51
C ALA A 147 -21.75 24.82 -12.25
N LEU A 148 -21.31 25.71 -11.36
CA LEU A 148 -21.93 25.98 -10.07
C LEU A 148 -22.25 24.68 -9.32
N PHE A 149 -21.26 23.80 -9.19
CA PHE A 149 -21.43 22.51 -8.55
C PHE A 149 -22.08 22.69 -7.16
N PRO A 150 -23.17 21.95 -6.84
CA PRO A 150 -23.67 20.75 -7.52
C PRO A 150 -24.77 20.98 -8.57
N LEU A 151 -25.06 22.20 -9.01
CA LEU A 151 -26.22 22.49 -9.87
C LEU A 151 -26.18 21.77 -11.22
N TRP A 152 -25.01 21.74 -11.88
CA TRP A 152 -24.83 21.04 -13.14
C TRP A 152 -23.46 20.37 -13.22
N ALA A 153 -23.44 19.14 -13.70
CA ALA A 153 -22.22 18.43 -14.07
C ALA A 153 -22.49 17.53 -15.26
N ARG A 154 -21.50 17.37 -16.13
CA ARG A 154 -21.52 16.48 -17.28
C ARG A 154 -20.25 15.63 -17.26
N MET A 155 -20.43 14.33 -17.25
CA MET A 155 -19.34 13.36 -17.31
C MET A 155 -19.37 12.67 -18.66
N GLN A 156 -18.21 12.49 -19.26
CA GLN A 156 -18.06 11.82 -20.55
C GLN A 156 -16.98 10.73 -20.43
N ASP A 157 -17.27 9.59 -21.04
CA ASP A 157 -16.41 8.43 -21.17
C ASP A 157 -16.63 7.86 -22.57
N ARG A 158 -15.72 8.18 -23.49
CA ARG A 158 -15.82 7.93 -24.92
C ARG A 158 -17.13 8.51 -25.51
N GLN A 159 -18.03 7.62 -25.93
CA GLN A 159 -19.34 7.93 -26.49
C GLN A 159 -20.47 7.90 -25.45
N GLN A 160 -20.14 7.63 -24.18
CA GLN A 160 -21.08 7.63 -23.07
C GLN A 160 -21.06 8.98 -22.38
N ILE A 161 -22.20 9.65 -22.34
CA ILE A 161 -22.39 10.95 -21.69
C ILE A 161 -23.40 10.77 -20.57
N THR A 162 -23.04 11.25 -19.37
CA THR A 162 -23.93 11.31 -18.23
C THR A 162 -24.06 12.76 -17.78
N THR A 163 -25.27 13.28 -17.81
CA THR A 163 -25.56 14.66 -17.37
C THR A 163 -26.30 14.63 -16.04
N TYR A 164 -25.83 15.43 -15.10
CA TYR A 164 -26.41 15.60 -13.78
C TYR A 164 -27.01 17.00 -13.62
N TRP A 165 -28.20 17.05 -13.04
CA TRP A 165 -28.81 18.26 -12.51
C TRP A 165 -29.02 18.10 -11.01
N LEU A 166 -28.57 19.09 -10.23
CA LEU A 166 -28.55 19.01 -8.76
C LEU A 166 -27.86 17.73 -8.29
N PHE A 167 -26.61 17.53 -8.70
CA PHE A 167 -25.83 16.31 -8.43
C PHE A 167 -25.98 15.87 -6.96
N PRO A 168 -26.37 14.61 -6.66
CA PRO A 168 -26.61 13.49 -7.58
C PRO A 168 -28.11 13.20 -7.87
N LEU A 169 -29.01 14.17 -7.72
CA LEU A 169 -30.46 13.95 -7.70
C LEU A 169 -31.05 13.56 -9.05
N ILE A 170 -30.72 14.29 -10.12
CA ILE A 170 -31.23 14.01 -11.46
C ILE A 170 -30.06 13.62 -12.35
N GLU A 171 -30.20 12.51 -13.07
CA GLU A 171 -29.17 11.94 -13.92
C GLU A 171 -29.81 11.46 -15.23
N LEU A 172 -29.15 11.78 -16.34
CA LEU A 172 -29.51 11.36 -17.69
C LEU A 172 -28.29 10.73 -18.34
N ASP A 173 -28.40 9.43 -18.64
CA ASP A 173 -27.38 8.63 -19.31
C ASP A 173 -27.74 8.51 -20.80
N GLU A 174 -26.82 8.93 -21.67
CA GLU A 174 -26.94 8.84 -23.13
C GLU A 174 -25.67 8.23 -23.72
N GLY A 175 -25.81 7.12 -24.43
CA GLY A 175 -24.68 6.48 -25.09
C GLY A 175 -25.00 5.10 -25.65
N PRO A 176 -24.09 4.53 -26.46
CA PRO A 176 -24.30 3.24 -27.10
C PRO A 176 -24.25 2.06 -26.12
N LEU A 177 -23.54 2.21 -24.99
CA LEU A 177 -23.37 1.15 -24.00
C LEU A 177 -24.35 1.24 -22.85
N ARG A 178 -24.89 2.43 -22.57
CA ARG A 178 -25.83 2.65 -21.48
C ARG A 178 -26.75 3.82 -21.80
N SER A 179 -28.03 3.65 -21.50
CA SER A 179 -29.01 4.73 -21.59
C SER A 179 -30.00 4.65 -20.44
N GLY A 180 -30.45 5.80 -19.96
CA GLY A 180 -31.47 5.82 -18.92
C GLY A 180 -31.62 7.14 -18.23
N PHE A 181 -32.54 7.19 -17.29
CA PHE A 181 -32.74 8.36 -16.46
C PHE A 181 -32.93 7.96 -15.00
N ARG A 182 -32.65 8.92 -14.13
CA ARG A 182 -32.79 8.76 -12.69
C ARG A 182 -33.20 10.08 -12.07
N VAL A 183 -34.13 9.97 -11.13
CA VAL A 183 -34.54 11.03 -10.20
C VAL A 183 -34.51 10.43 -8.81
N PHE A 184 -33.36 10.54 -8.15
CA PHE A 184 -33.16 10.01 -6.81
C PHE A 184 -33.93 10.84 -5.76
N PRO A 185 -34.58 10.20 -4.75
CA PRO A 185 -34.71 8.76 -4.52
C PRO A 185 -35.95 8.13 -5.18
N PHE A 186 -36.71 8.87 -6.00
CA PHE A 186 -38.05 8.46 -6.43
C PHE A 186 -38.07 7.39 -7.50
N TYR A 187 -37.23 7.48 -8.53
CA TYR A 187 -37.29 6.58 -9.67
C TYR A 187 -35.96 6.49 -10.41
N SER A 188 -35.66 5.31 -10.96
CA SER A 188 -34.64 5.15 -11.99
C SER A 188 -35.04 4.08 -12.97
N SER A 189 -34.67 4.27 -14.24
CA SER A 189 -34.68 3.23 -15.26
C SER A 189 -33.42 3.38 -16.11
N THR A 190 -32.59 2.34 -16.14
CA THR A 190 -31.36 2.30 -16.91
C THR A 190 -31.24 0.97 -17.63
N GLN A 191 -30.75 1.02 -18.86
CA GLN A 191 -30.49 -0.12 -19.72
C GLN A 191 -29.02 -0.07 -20.15
N GLY A 192 -28.38 -1.22 -20.20
CA GLY A 192 -27.01 -1.41 -20.67
C GLY A 192 -27.01 -2.32 -21.88
N PHE A 193 -26.19 -1.99 -22.87
CA PHE A 193 -26.10 -2.70 -24.14
C PHE A 193 -24.66 -3.19 -24.36
N THR A 194 -24.53 -4.27 -25.13
CA THR A 194 -23.25 -4.74 -25.66
C THR A 194 -22.79 -3.84 -26.81
N SER A 195 -21.52 -3.95 -27.21
CA SER A 195 -21.00 -3.23 -28.39
C SER A 195 -21.75 -3.55 -29.70
N HIS A 196 -22.49 -4.66 -29.74
CA HIS A 196 -23.34 -5.07 -30.85
C HIS A 196 -24.80 -4.63 -30.70
N GLY A 197 -25.12 -3.80 -29.71
CA GLY A 197 -26.46 -3.27 -29.47
C GLY A 197 -27.44 -4.25 -28.80
N LYS A 198 -26.99 -5.45 -28.39
CA LYS A 198 -27.85 -6.38 -27.64
C LYS A 198 -28.00 -5.91 -26.20
N LEU A 199 -29.20 -6.02 -25.63
CA LEU A 199 -29.46 -5.71 -24.23
C LEU A 199 -28.65 -6.65 -23.33
N ARG A 200 -27.81 -6.07 -22.46
CA ARG A 200 -26.94 -6.77 -21.52
C ARG A 200 -27.51 -6.69 -20.10
N ASP A 201 -27.85 -5.48 -19.69
CA ASP A 201 -28.25 -5.17 -18.33
C ASP A 201 -29.50 -4.28 -18.35
N GLN A 202 -30.35 -4.41 -17.33
CA GLN A 202 -31.47 -3.52 -17.08
C GLN A 202 -31.63 -3.35 -15.58
N SER A 203 -31.86 -2.13 -15.12
CA SER A 203 -32.17 -1.88 -13.72
C SER A 203 -33.20 -0.78 -13.54
N LYS A 204 -34.05 -0.97 -12.54
CA LYS A 204 -35.12 -0.06 -12.17
C LYS A 204 -35.25 -0.01 -10.66
N TYR A 205 -35.51 1.17 -10.11
CA TYR A 205 -35.98 1.28 -8.74
C TYR A 205 -37.15 2.26 -8.66
N VAL A 206 -37.98 2.06 -7.63
CA VAL A 206 -39.09 2.96 -7.28
C VAL A 206 -39.00 3.21 -5.79
N LEU A 207 -38.99 4.48 -5.39
CA LEU A 207 -38.87 4.90 -3.99
C LEU A 207 -37.73 4.18 -3.28
N TRP A 208 -36.50 4.50 -3.67
CA TRP A 208 -35.31 3.98 -3.03
C TRP A 208 -35.38 4.21 -1.50
N PRO A 209 -35.05 3.20 -0.65
CA PRO A 209 -34.50 1.89 -1.00
C PRO A 209 -35.53 0.76 -1.18
N PHE A 210 -36.83 1.04 -1.17
CA PHE A 210 -37.87 0.02 -0.97
C PHE A 210 -38.02 -0.95 -2.14
N TRP A 211 -38.10 -0.49 -3.39
CA TRP A 211 -38.31 -1.38 -4.53
C TRP A 211 -37.15 -1.31 -5.52
N HIS A 212 -36.49 -2.44 -5.78
CA HIS A 212 -35.42 -2.54 -6.77
C HIS A 212 -35.55 -3.80 -7.63
N GLN A 213 -35.29 -3.64 -8.92
CA GLN A 213 -35.31 -4.69 -9.93
C GLN A 213 -34.09 -4.55 -10.81
N SER A 214 -33.34 -5.63 -11.00
CA SER A 214 -32.20 -5.65 -11.89
C SER A 214 -32.17 -6.97 -12.66
N SER A 215 -31.75 -6.93 -13.92
CA SER A 215 -31.30 -8.12 -14.63
C SER A 215 -29.95 -7.82 -15.26
N GLN A 216 -29.03 -8.78 -15.19
CA GLN A 216 -27.66 -8.64 -15.65
C GLN A 216 -27.30 -9.83 -16.54
N GLN A 217 -26.33 -9.61 -17.43
CA GLN A 217 -25.79 -10.66 -18.32
C GLN A 217 -26.86 -11.34 -19.19
N LEU A 218 -27.86 -10.57 -19.64
CA LEU A 218 -28.97 -11.02 -20.51
C LEU A 218 -28.50 -11.51 -21.89
N ASP A 219 -27.25 -11.21 -22.25
CA ASP A 219 -26.55 -11.60 -23.47
C ASP A 219 -25.81 -12.95 -23.34
N THR A 220 -25.80 -13.57 -22.16
CA THR A 220 -25.13 -14.84 -21.87
C THR A 220 -26.11 -15.97 -21.57
N ASP A 221 -25.61 -17.21 -21.52
CA ASP A 221 -26.42 -18.40 -21.20
C ASP A 221 -26.84 -18.49 -19.72
N ASN A 222 -26.32 -17.60 -18.86
CA ASN A 222 -26.58 -17.61 -17.42
C ASN A 222 -26.99 -16.21 -16.92
N PRO A 223 -28.15 -15.69 -17.35
CA PRO A 223 -28.62 -14.39 -16.91
C PRO A 223 -28.90 -14.39 -15.41
N SER A 224 -28.68 -13.24 -14.76
CA SER A 224 -29.02 -13.05 -13.36
C SER A 224 -30.16 -12.05 -13.20
N HIS A 225 -31.20 -12.45 -12.47
CA HIS A 225 -32.33 -11.60 -12.12
C HIS A 225 -32.33 -11.32 -10.63
N SER A 226 -32.54 -10.05 -10.27
CA SER A 226 -32.60 -9.59 -8.91
C SER A 226 -33.86 -8.76 -8.67
N TRP A 227 -34.53 -9.05 -7.56
CA TRP A 227 -35.72 -8.33 -7.10
C TRP A 227 -35.63 -8.09 -5.60
N TRP A 228 -35.90 -6.87 -5.17
CA TRP A 228 -35.85 -6.48 -3.76
C TRP A 228 -37.07 -5.64 -3.39
N LEU A 229 -37.63 -6.00 -2.24
CA LEU A 229 -38.56 -5.20 -1.45
C LEU A 229 -37.91 -4.95 -0.08
N TRP A 230 -37.02 -3.98 0.01
CA TRP A 230 -36.25 -3.73 1.22
C TRP A 230 -37.13 -3.16 2.36
N PRO A 231 -36.92 -3.56 3.62
CA PRO A 231 -36.02 -4.61 4.12
C PRO A 231 -36.65 -6.02 4.12
N PHE A 232 -37.89 -6.17 3.65
CA PHE A 232 -38.70 -7.37 3.87
C PHE A 232 -38.26 -8.59 3.08
N TYR A 233 -37.87 -8.43 1.81
CA TYR A 233 -37.50 -9.54 0.95
C TYR A 233 -36.50 -9.13 -0.13
N GLY A 234 -35.61 -10.05 -0.50
CA GLY A 234 -34.74 -9.91 -1.66
C GLY A 234 -34.45 -11.27 -2.27
N GLN A 235 -34.37 -11.34 -3.59
CA GLN A 235 -33.96 -12.53 -4.31
C GLN A 235 -32.98 -12.15 -5.42
N ILE A 236 -31.96 -12.97 -5.58
CA ILE A 236 -31.03 -12.98 -6.71
C ILE A 236 -31.02 -14.41 -7.24
N GLU A 237 -31.36 -14.58 -8.51
CA GLU A 237 -31.43 -15.87 -9.15
C GLU A 237 -30.62 -15.84 -10.45
N SER A 238 -29.92 -16.94 -10.72
CA SER A 238 -29.21 -17.23 -11.96
C SER A 238 -29.18 -18.76 -12.09
N GLY A 239 -28.88 -19.28 -13.27
CA GLY A 239 -28.75 -20.72 -13.50
C GLY A 239 -27.71 -21.41 -12.60
N THR A 240 -26.76 -20.68 -12.02
CA THR A 240 -25.71 -21.23 -11.14
C THR A 240 -25.83 -20.82 -9.69
N ARG A 241 -26.68 -19.85 -9.35
CA ARG A 241 -26.74 -19.31 -8.00
C ARG A 241 -28.14 -18.80 -7.66
N LEU A 242 -28.61 -19.16 -6.46
CA LEU A 242 -29.81 -18.64 -5.85
C LEU A 242 -29.44 -17.99 -4.51
N SER A 243 -29.85 -16.75 -4.29
CA SER A 243 -29.71 -16.08 -3.00
C SER A 243 -31.02 -15.41 -2.62
N ARG A 244 -31.41 -15.54 -1.35
CA ARG A 244 -32.63 -14.97 -0.81
C ARG A 244 -32.33 -14.26 0.50
N THR A 245 -33.02 -13.16 0.72
CA THR A 245 -32.98 -12.38 1.95
C THR A 245 -34.40 -12.26 2.46
N ILE A 246 -34.62 -12.56 3.74
CA ILE A 246 -35.91 -12.41 4.39
C ILE A 246 -35.70 -11.51 5.60
N LEU A 247 -36.40 -10.39 5.62
CA LEU A 247 -36.38 -9.39 6.68
C LEU A 247 -34.95 -8.99 7.08
N TYR A 248 -34.23 -8.36 6.14
CA TYR A 248 -32.85 -7.94 6.34
C TYR A 248 -32.69 -7.11 7.64
N PRO A 249 -31.65 -7.38 8.46
CA PRO A 249 -30.55 -8.34 8.25
C PRO A 249 -30.81 -9.74 8.85
N LEU A 250 -32.04 -10.07 9.23
CA LEU A 250 -32.33 -11.28 10.03
C LEU A 250 -31.99 -12.57 9.31
N TRP A 251 -32.45 -12.80 8.07
CA TRP A 251 -32.16 -14.03 7.35
C TRP A 251 -31.59 -13.75 5.96
N THR A 252 -30.52 -14.44 5.60
CA THR A 252 -29.97 -14.42 4.24
C THR A 252 -29.44 -15.79 3.91
N GLU A 253 -29.84 -16.34 2.77
CA GLU A 253 -29.35 -17.61 2.24
C GLU A 253 -28.76 -17.41 0.84
N SER A 254 -27.76 -18.21 0.52
CA SER A 254 -27.12 -18.25 -0.79
C SER A 254 -26.69 -19.67 -1.06
N HIS A 255 -27.08 -20.18 -2.21
CA HIS A 255 -26.72 -21.48 -2.71
C HIS A 255 -26.05 -21.31 -4.08
N ASP A 256 -24.85 -21.87 -4.22
CA ASP A 256 -24.11 -21.93 -5.48
C ASP A 256 -24.12 -23.37 -5.96
N PHE A 257 -24.79 -23.61 -7.09
CA PHE A 257 -24.97 -24.92 -7.69
C PHE A 257 -23.67 -25.43 -8.36
N ARG A 258 -22.70 -24.57 -8.69
CA ARG A 258 -21.43 -25.00 -9.31
C ARG A 258 -20.44 -25.55 -8.31
N THR A 259 -20.38 -24.94 -7.13
CA THR A 259 -19.47 -25.34 -6.05
C THR A 259 -20.14 -26.21 -5.00
N GLU A 260 -21.46 -26.41 -5.13
CA GLU A 260 -22.31 -27.11 -4.17
C GLU A 260 -22.16 -26.52 -2.75
N THR A 261 -22.07 -25.20 -2.68
CA THR A 261 -21.89 -24.47 -1.43
C THR A 261 -23.19 -23.82 -1.00
N SER A 262 -23.58 -24.05 0.24
CA SER A 262 -24.72 -23.38 0.86
C SER A 262 -24.23 -22.50 2.00
N THR A 263 -24.66 -21.25 2.03
CA THR A 263 -24.43 -20.35 3.14
C THR A 263 -25.75 -19.76 3.57
N TRP A 264 -25.98 -19.71 4.86
CA TRP A 264 -27.11 -19.03 5.46
C TRP A 264 -26.63 -18.19 6.63
N SER A 265 -27.30 -17.09 6.88
CA SER A 265 -27.03 -16.19 7.99
C SER A 265 -28.33 -15.90 8.69
N LEU A 266 -28.33 -16.09 10.00
CA LEU A 266 -29.39 -15.66 10.90
C LEU A 266 -28.76 -14.63 11.82
N LEU A 267 -29.06 -13.34 11.71
CA LEU A 267 -28.40 -12.30 12.51
C LEU A 267 -28.35 -12.72 14.00
N PRO A 268 -27.17 -12.67 14.64
CA PRO A 268 -25.84 -12.27 14.14
C PRO A 268 -24.95 -13.42 13.61
N TRP A 269 -25.46 -14.63 13.53
CA TRP A 269 -24.76 -15.81 13.04
C TRP A 269 -24.69 -15.87 11.51
N SER A 270 -23.54 -16.28 10.98
CA SER A 270 -23.36 -16.64 9.57
C SER A 270 -22.70 -18.01 9.47
N ILE A 271 -23.37 -18.95 8.82
CA ILE A 271 -22.97 -20.34 8.68
C ILE A 271 -22.82 -20.68 7.20
N GLY A 272 -21.64 -21.15 6.81
CA GLY A 272 -21.35 -21.64 5.46
C GLY A 272 -20.87 -23.08 5.51
N THR A 273 -21.48 -23.94 4.69
CA THR A 273 -21.08 -25.33 4.53
C THR A 273 -20.85 -25.67 3.05
N ARG A 274 -19.81 -26.46 2.79
CA ARG A 274 -19.59 -27.17 1.50
C ARG A 274 -19.16 -28.57 1.83
N GLU A 275 -19.91 -29.57 1.39
CA GLU A 275 -19.54 -31.01 1.39
C GLU A 275 -18.53 -31.42 2.50
N ARG A 276 -18.78 -31.02 3.75
CA ARG A 276 -17.92 -31.19 4.94
C ARG A 276 -16.52 -30.55 4.94
N GLN A 277 -15.97 -30.06 3.83
CA GLN A 277 -14.61 -29.50 3.76
C GLN A 277 -14.52 -27.98 3.94
N TRP A 278 -15.65 -27.28 3.87
CA TRP A 278 -15.69 -25.83 4.07
C TRP A 278 -16.63 -25.53 5.22
N ASN A 279 -16.07 -25.13 6.36
CA ASN A 279 -16.84 -24.79 7.54
C ASN A 279 -16.57 -23.33 7.89
N ARG A 280 -17.60 -22.50 7.78
CA ARG A 280 -17.58 -21.09 8.20
C ARG A 280 -18.63 -20.90 9.27
N LEU A 281 -18.23 -20.41 10.44
CA LEU A 281 -19.15 -19.98 11.50
C LEU A 281 -18.68 -18.62 11.98
N LEU A 282 -19.49 -17.59 11.78
CA LEU A 282 -19.20 -16.24 12.22
C LEU A 282 -20.30 -15.76 13.16
N PHE A 283 -19.89 -15.03 14.19
CA PHE A 283 -20.73 -14.30 15.13
C PHE A 283 -20.09 -12.91 15.31
N PRO A 284 -20.18 -12.03 14.29
CA PRO A 284 -19.54 -10.72 14.35
C PRO A 284 -20.17 -9.84 15.44
N PRO A 285 -19.38 -9.01 16.14
CA PRO A 285 -17.91 -8.93 16.09
C PRO A 285 -17.20 -9.93 17.03
N PHE A 286 -17.92 -10.70 17.84
CA PHE A 286 -17.33 -11.42 18.98
C PHE A 286 -16.50 -12.64 18.63
N TRP A 287 -16.87 -13.41 17.61
CA TRP A 287 -16.14 -14.63 17.25
C TRP A 287 -16.32 -14.99 15.79
N GLY A 288 -15.33 -15.63 15.19
CA GLY A 288 -15.48 -16.22 13.87
C GLY A 288 -14.41 -17.25 13.59
N TYR A 289 -14.79 -18.29 12.86
CA TYR A 289 -13.92 -19.37 12.42
C TYR A 289 -14.22 -19.73 10.98
N HIS A 290 -13.16 -19.98 10.22
CA HIS A 290 -13.22 -20.35 8.83
C HIS A 290 -12.15 -21.39 8.53
N ASP A 291 -12.60 -22.56 8.10
CA ASP A 291 -11.75 -23.69 7.73
C ASP A 291 -12.00 -24.07 6.27
N ARG A 292 -10.92 -24.13 5.50
CA ARG A 292 -10.91 -24.59 4.12
C ARG A 292 -9.57 -25.27 3.84
N PRO A 293 -9.48 -26.14 2.80
CA PRO A 293 -8.22 -26.76 2.43
C PRO A 293 -7.10 -25.72 2.26
N GLY A 294 -6.03 -25.86 3.05
CA GLY A 294 -4.85 -24.99 3.05
C GLY A 294 -4.98 -23.64 3.76
N LEU A 295 -6.14 -23.29 4.34
CA LEU A 295 -6.30 -22.07 5.13
C LEU A 295 -7.27 -22.27 6.31
N LYS A 296 -6.78 -22.03 7.51
CA LYS A 296 -7.58 -21.87 8.72
C LYS A 296 -7.44 -20.46 9.23
N LYS A 297 -8.54 -19.81 9.59
CA LYS A 297 -8.49 -18.47 10.19
C LYS A 297 -9.65 -18.23 11.13
N GLY A 298 -9.46 -17.29 12.03
CA GLY A 298 -10.54 -16.83 12.88
C GLY A 298 -10.20 -15.56 13.64
N TYR A 299 -11.17 -15.12 14.43
CA TYR A 299 -11.04 -13.96 15.29
C TYR A 299 -11.83 -14.11 16.58
N PHE A 300 -11.41 -13.35 17.57
CA PHE A 300 -12.15 -13.11 18.82
C PHE A 300 -12.19 -11.60 19.07
N MET A 301 -13.39 -11.07 19.30
CA MET A 301 -13.69 -9.65 19.45
C MET A 301 -13.04 -8.78 18.38
N TRP A 302 -13.43 -8.97 17.12
CA TRP A 302 -12.88 -8.24 15.98
C TRP A 302 -12.91 -6.72 16.22
N PRO A 303 -11.81 -5.98 15.95
CA PRO A 303 -10.56 -6.43 15.33
C PRO A 303 -9.46 -6.90 16.32
N LEU A 304 -9.76 -7.03 17.62
CA LEU A 304 -8.78 -7.25 18.68
C LEU A 304 -7.91 -8.48 18.42
N TRP A 305 -8.44 -9.70 18.53
CA TRP A 305 -7.65 -10.92 18.33
C TRP A 305 -7.97 -11.59 16.99
N GLN A 306 -6.94 -11.89 16.21
CA GLN A 306 -7.07 -12.54 14.91
C GLN A 306 -5.94 -13.57 14.72
N TRP A 307 -6.27 -14.70 14.11
CA TRP A 307 -5.28 -15.71 13.73
C TRP A 307 -5.54 -16.25 12.34
N GLU A 308 -4.47 -16.66 11.67
CA GLU A 308 -4.48 -17.23 10.34
C GLU A 308 -3.35 -18.24 10.22
N GLU A 309 -3.66 -19.41 9.67
CA GLU A 309 -2.74 -20.51 9.39
C GLU A 309 -2.93 -20.89 7.92
N GLN A 310 -1.86 -20.78 7.16
CA GLN A 310 -1.80 -21.16 5.76
C GLN A 310 -0.85 -22.33 5.61
N SER A 311 -1.34 -23.44 5.07
CA SER A 311 -0.52 -24.62 4.79
C SER A 311 -0.59 -24.97 3.32
N THR A 312 0.56 -24.93 2.66
CA THR A 312 0.75 -25.36 1.27
C THR A 312 1.89 -26.37 1.23
N ALA A 313 1.97 -27.17 0.16
CA ALA A 313 2.97 -28.23 -0.01
C ALA A 313 4.44 -27.76 0.17
N LYS A 314 4.70 -26.46 0.04
CA LYS A 314 6.04 -25.86 0.14
C LYS A 314 6.23 -24.88 1.31
N ARG A 315 5.17 -24.51 2.02
CA ARG A 315 5.23 -23.39 2.96
C ARG A 315 4.13 -23.46 4.00
N ASP A 316 4.49 -23.33 5.26
CA ASP A 316 3.57 -23.16 6.37
C ASP A 316 3.73 -21.76 6.96
N ARG A 317 2.63 -21.00 7.01
CA ARG A 317 2.65 -19.62 7.49
C ARG A 317 1.57 -19.41 8.54
N THR A 318 2.02 -18.98 9.72
CA THR A 318 1.15 -18.67 10.85
C THR A 318 1.21 -17.18 11.17
N VAL A 319 0.05 -16.57 11.34
CA VAL A 319 -0.11 -15.15 11.65
C VAL A 319 -1.03 -15.02 12.85
N GLN A 320 -0.59 -14.29 13.87
CA GLN A 320 -1.37 -13.97 15.06
C GLN A 320 -1.30 -12.47 15.32
N ARG A 321 -2.41 -11.84 15.67
CA ARG A 321 -2.51 -10.39 15.83
C ARG A 321 -3.42 -10.03 17.00
N LEU A 322 -2.93 -9.14 17.86
CA LEU A 322 -3.72 -8.35 18.78
C LEU A 322 -3.71 -6.91 18.26
N PHE A 323 -4.66 -6.53 17.40
CA PHE A 323 -4.61 -5.24 16.70
C PHE A 323 -4.88 -4.05 17.65
N PRO A 324 -4.15 -2.92 17.54
CA PRO A 324 -2.94 -2.71 16.73
C PRO A 324 -1.63 -3.07 17.47
N PHE A 325 -1.71 -3.50 18.73
CA PHE A 325 -0.59 -3.56 19.67
C PHE A 325 0.43 -4.66 19.41
N TRP A 326 0.01 -5.84 18.93
CA TRP A 326 0.92 -6.97 18.76
C TRP A 326 0.63 -7.76 17.50
N ARG A 327 1.69 -8.25 16.88
CA ARG A 327 1.61 -9.18 15.76
C ARG A 327 2.82 -10.09 15.75
N ARG A 328 2.57 -11.35 15.41
CA ARG A 328 3.58 -12.38 15.13
C ARG A 328 3.27 -13.02 13.79
N ILE A 329 4.29 -13.16 12.96
CA ILE A 329 4.26 -13.89 11.71
C ILE A 329 5.40 -14.90 11.79
N VAL A 330 5.10 -16.17 11.56
CA VAL A 330 6.09 -17.24 11.44
C VAL A 330 5.88 -17.87 10.07
N ASP A 331 6.97 -18.04 9.35
CA ASP A 331 7.00 -18.56 8.01
C ASP A 331 8.02 -19.70 7.94
N GLN A 332 7.57 -20.89 7.62
CA GLN A 332 8.37 -22.10 7.56
C GLN A 332 8.39 -22.60 6.13
N ASP A 333 9.59 -22.63 5.55
CA ASP A 333 9.86 -23.14 4.22
C ASP A 333 10.88 -24.28 4.36
N PRO A 334 10.57 -25.52 3.93
CA PRO A 334 11.49 -26.66 4.03
C PRO A 334 12.85 -26.42 3.35
N GLU A 335 12.90 -25.60 2.30
CA GLU A 335 14.13 -25.30 1.57
C GLU A 335 14.87 -24.08 2.14
N ARG A 336 14.14 -23.09 2.67
CA ARG A 336 14.70 -21.78 3.08
C ARG A 336 14.74 -21.55 4.59
N GLY A 337 14.33 -22.52 5.40
CA GLY A 337 14.32 -22.43 6.86
C GLY A 337 13.14 -21.65 7.45
N THR A 338 13.22 -21.35 8.74
CA THR A 338 12.16 -20.66 9.48
C THR A 338 12.47 -19.18 9.62
N ARG A 339 11.54 -18.31 9.21
CA ARG A 339 11.64 -16.86 9.39
C ARG A 339 10.54 -16.40 10.32
N SER A 340 10.82 -15.41 11.16
CA SER A 340 9.81 -14.82 12.05
C SER A 340 9.84 -13.31 12.02
N SER A 341 8.67 -12.70 12.17
CA SER A 341 8.50 -11.26 12.26
C SER A 341 7.54 -10.92 13.37
N HIS A 342 7.93 -9.93 14.16
CA HIS A 342 7.22 -9.52 15.35
C HIS A 342 7.08 -8.00 15.41
N LEU A 343 5.93 -7.56 15.89
CA LEU A 343 5.60 -6.16 16.10
C LEU A 343 4.94 -6.02 17.47
N LEU A 344 5.42 -5.06 18.25
CA LEU A 344 4.84 -4.59 19.50
C LEU A 344 4.65 -3.07 19.36
N TRP A 345 3.55 -2.63 18.75
CA TRP A 345 3.32 -1.22 18.48
C TRP A 345 2.84 -0.49 19.74
N PRO A 346 3.32 0.75 20.02
CA PRO A 346 4.30 1.54 19.25
C PRO A 346 5.76 1.31 19.66
N LEU A 347 6.04 0.30 20.49
CA LEU A 347 7.31 0.12 21.19
C LEU A 347 8.44 -0.39 20.30
N ALA A 348 8.25 -1.52 19.60
CA ALA A 348 9.33 -2.19 18.90
C ALA A 348 8.85 -3.10 17.78
N ARG A 349 9.77 -3.42 16.87
CA ARG A 349 9.62 -4.51 15.90
C ARG A 349 10.93 -5.26 15.74
N TRP A 350 10.85 -6.56 15.49
CA TRP A 350 12.02 -7.38 15.22
C TRP A 350 11.70 -8.49 14.22
N ASN A 351 12.71 -8.86 13.44
CA ASN A 351 12.65 -9.91 12.46
C ASN A 351 13.83 -10.86 12.69
N THR A 352 13.58 -12.15 12.56
CA THR A 352 14.59 -13.20 12.62
C THR A 352 14.61 -13.93 11.28
N ASP A 353 15.79 -14.00 10.66
CA ASP A 353 16.02 -14.72 9.41
C ASP A 353 16.14 -16.24 9.64
N ALA A 354 16.46 -16.98 8.57
CA ALA A 354 16.56 -18.44 8.62
C ALA A 354 17.83 -18.92 9.32
N GLU A 355 18.87 -18.08 9.30
CA GLU A 355 20.17 -18.27 9.92
C GLU A 355 20.15 -17.96 11.43
N GLY A 356 19.05 -17.37 11.93
CA GLY A 356 18.85 -17.01 13.33
C GLY A 356 19.30 -15.59 13.68
N ASN A 357 19.75 -14.80 12.71
CA ASN A 357 20.10 -13.40 12.92
C ASN A 357 18.83 -12.58 13.13
N THR A 358 18.84 -11.77 14.17
CA THR A 358 17.71 -10.93 14.56
C THR A 358 18.06 -9.46 14.31
N THR A 359 17.19 -8.77 13.57
CA THR A 359 17.27 -7.33 13.33
C THR A 359 16.04 -6.65 13.88
N ALA A 360 16.22 -5.52 14.54
CA ALA A 360 15.12 -4.91 15.27
C ALA A 360 15.27 -3.40 15.45
N SER A 361 14.15 -2.74 15.70
CA SER A 361 14.07 -1.29 15.81
C SER A 361 12.95 -0.81 16.74
N ALA A 362 13.17 0.35 17.35
CA ALA A 362 12.24 1.04 18.22
C ALA A 362 12.39 2.58 18.06
N PRO A 363 11.32 3.37 18.20
CA PRO A 363 9.91 2.95 18.26
C PRO A 363 9.41 2.40 16.91
N ALA A 364 8.36 1.58 16.96
CA ALA A 364 7.65 1.14 15.77
C ALA A 364 6.57 2.16 15.40
N LEU A 365 6.87 3.11 14.51
CA LEU A 365 5.92 4.17 14.13
C LEU A 365 4.62 3.61 13.51
N LEU A 366 4.76 2.61 12.63
CA LEU A 366 3.64 2.03 11.89
C LEU A 366 3.13 0.73 12.55
N PRO A 367 1.80 0.58 12.74
CA PRO A 367 1.20 -0.66 13.25
C PRO A 367 1.11 -1.77 12.18
N PHE A 368 1.72 -1.56 11.02
CA PHE A 368 1.76 -2.48 9.88
C PHE A 368 3.15 -2.51 9.25
N ASP A 369 3.38 -3.46 8.34
CA ASP A 369 4.63 -3.53 7.59
C ASP A 369 4.79 -2.28 6.74
N SER A 370 6.00 -1.74 6.79
CA SER A 370 6.34 -0.58 5.99
C SER A 370 6.25 -0.94 4.51
N PRO A 371 5.68 -0.09 3.65
CA PRO A 371 5.71 -0.30 2.21
C PRO A 371 7.14 -0.53 1.71
N GLN A 372 7.31 -1.25 0.60
CA GLN A 372 8.62 -1.42 -0.01
C GLN A 372 9.27 -0.04 -0.25
N GLY A 373 10.54 0.11 0.13
CA GLY A 373 11.29 1.37 0.03
C GLY A 373 11.04 2.41 1.12
N PHE A 374 10.11 2.18 2.05
CA PHE A 374 9.94 3.05 3.21
C PHE A 374 11.12 2.96 4.18
N SER A 375 11.61 1.75 4.48
CA SER A 375 12.76 1.51 5.35
C SER A 375 14.03 2.24 4.90
N TRP A 376 14.22 2.39 3.58
CA TRP A 376 15.42 2.96 2.96
C TRP A 376 15.48 4.48 2.96
N SER A 377 14.37 5.12 3.27
CA SER A 377 14.25 6.57 3.29
C SER A 377 13.83 6.98 4.69
N HIS A 378 12.60 7.47 4.87
CA HIS A 378 12.15 8.01 6.15
C HIS A 378 11.83 6.95 7.20
N GLY A 379 11.91 5.66 6.87
CA GLY A 379 11.80 4.59 7.87
C GLY A 379 12.86 4.70 8.96
N ARG A 380 14.10 5.07 8.60
CA ARG A 380 15.18 5.27 9.58
C ARG A 380 14.91 6.46 10.51
N ALA A 381 14.27 7.51 10.02
CA ALA A 381 13.86 8.66 10.85
C ALA A 381 12.96 8.26 12.03
N GLY A 382 12.23 7.15 11.93
CA GLY A 382 11.41 6.64 13.04
C GLY A 382 12.14 5.73 14.02
N GLN A 383 13.34 5.25 13.67
CA GLN A 383 14.06 4.21 14.40
C GLN A 383 15.14 4.84 15.27
N LEU A 384 14.75 5.27 16.47
CA LEU A 384 15.64 5.88 17.45
C LEU A 384 16.61 4.87 18.08
N ILE A 385 16.22 3.60 18.13
CA ILE A 385 17.02 2.49 18.63
C ILE A 385 16.98 1.40 17.56
N ARG A 386 18.13 0.88 17.18
CA ARG A 386 18.23 -0.31 16.35
C ARG A 386 19.19 -1.28 17.01
N TRP A 387 18.88 -2.56 16.92
CA TRP A 387 19.81 -3.58 17.36
C TRP A 387 19.82 -4.73 16.37
N ARG A 388 21.00 -5.33 16.26
CA ARG A 388 21.27 -6.53 15.48
C ARG A 388 21.91 -7.55 16.39
N GLN A 389 21.47 -8.78 16.28
CA GLN A 389 22.05 -9.92 16.99
C GLN A 389 22.29 -11.04 15.99
N GLU A 390 23.54 -11.47 15.87
CA GLU A 390 23.97 -12.64 15.12
C GLU A 390 24.52 -13.67 16.12
N SER A 391 24.89 -14.87 15.68
CA SER A 391 25.24 -15.99 16.59
C SER A 391 26.34 -15.65 17.61
N GLN A 392 27.31 -14.80 17.23
CA GLN A 392 28.46 -14.41 18.07
C GLN A 392 28.70 -12.89 18.09
N SER A 393 27.77 -12.11 17.53
CA SER A 393 27.92 -10.66 17.43
C SER A 393 26.63 -9.95 17.84
N TRP A 394 26.77 -8.78 18.46
CA TRP A 394 25.65 -7.86 18.61
C TRP A 394 26.08 -6.45 18.23
N GLY A 395 25.13 -5.69 17.70
CA GLY A 395 25.26 -4.27 17.38
C GLY A 395 24.06 -3.51 17.94
N LEU A 396 24.32 -2.33 18.49
CA LEU A 396 23.33 -1.39 18.99
C LEU A 396 23.61 -0.02 18.38
N GLU A 397 22.58 0.63 17.87
CA GLU A 397 22.61 1.99 17.37
C GLU A 397 21.53 2.80 18.08
N LEU A 398 21.91 3.93 18.69
CA LEU A 398 21.01 4.91 19.30
C LEU A 398 21.06 6.22 18.55
N LEU A 399 19.89 6.86 18.42
CA LEU A 399 19.65 8.16 17.82
C LEU A 399 20.45 8.33 16.53
N TRP A 400 20.16 7.49 15.53
CA TRP A 400 20.76 7.51 14.19
C TRP A 400 22.30 7.49 14.17
N GLY A 401 22.93 6.83 15.15
CA GLY A 401 24.39 6.70 15.23
C GLY A 401 25.07 7.71 16.16
N LEU A 402 24.30 8.44 16.98
CA LEU A 402 24.86 9.22 18.10
C LEU A 402 25.70 8.32 19.03
N LEU A 403 25.21 7.12 19.31
CA LEU A 403 25.96 6.06 19.96
C LEU A 403 25.81 4.79 19.13
N THR A 404 26.93 4.23 18.70
CA THR A 404 26.99 2.89 18.13
C THR A 404 27.85 2.03 19.05
N ALA A 405 27.39 0.83 19.37
CA ALA A 405 28.14 -0.13 20.16
C ALA A 405 28.07 -1.48 19.46
N GLU A 406 29.20 -2.18 19.42
CA GLU A 406 29.27 -3.51 18.87
C GLU A 406 30.10 -4.40 19.78
N SER A 407 29.79 -5.69 19.79
CA SER A 407 30.64 -6.69 20.41
C SER A 407 30.57 -7.97 19.61
N SER A 408 31.72 -8.59 19.45
CA SER A 408 31.95 -9.91 18.89
C SER A 408 33.02 -10.62 19.72
N GLU A 409 33.24 -11.91 19.48
CA GLU A 409 34.31 -12.67 20.15
C GLU A 409 35.71 -12.06 19.93
N GLN A 410 35.94 -11.39 18.80
CA GLN A 410 37.26 -10.89 18.42
C GLN A 410 37.42 -9.38 18.58
N LYS A 411 36.32 -8.62 18.54
CA LYS A 411 36.32 -7.15 18.54
C LYS A 411 35.09 -6.64 19.27
N GLY A 412 35.25 -5.60 20.08
CA GLY A 412 34.11 -4.88 20.63
C GLY A 412 34.44 -3.43 20.86
N GLY A 413 33.44 -2.57 21.01
CA GLY A 413 33.69 -1.16 21.14
C GLY A 413 32.43 -0.32 21.15
N PHE A 414 32.65 0.99 21.27
CA PHE A 414 31.61 1.97 21.01
C PHE A 414 32.17 3.17 20.26
N SER A 415 31.29 3.88 19.58
CA SER A 415 31.57 5.14 18.91
C SER A 415 30.47 6.14 19.25
N LEU A 416 30.87 7.34 19.63
CA LEU A 416 30.02 8.48 19.92
C LEU A 416 30.16 9.51 18.79
N LEU A 417 29.03 10.08 18.36
CA LEU A 417 28.95 11.08 17.29
C LEU A 417 29.71 10.63 16.03
N GLY A 418 29.52 9.38 15.61
CA GLY A 418 30.15 8.85 14.39
C GLY A 418 31.68 8.82 14.40
N GLY A 419 32.32 8.71 15.56
CA GLY A 419 33.79 8.56 15.66
C GLY A 419 34.51 9.78 16.25
N LEU A 420 33.77 10.80 16.69
CA LEU A 420 34.33 11.91 17.46
C LEU A 420 35.04 11.40 18.73
N LEU A 421 34.46 10.40 19.37
CA LEU A 421 35.09 9.61 20.42
C LEU A 421 34.75 8.14 20.16
N SER A 422 35.75 7.31 19.89
CA SER A 422 35.57 5.87 19.79
C SER A 422 36.51 5.11 20.71
N ARG A 423 36.03 3.95 21.14
CA ARG A 423 36.81 2.97 21.89
C ARG A 423 36.69 1.64 21.16
N ASP A 424 37.81 1.11 20.72
CA ASP A 424 37.91 -0.22 20.16
C ASP A 424 38.66 -1.13 21.14
N ARG A 425 38.16 -2.34 21.32
CA ARG A 425 38.78 -3.41 22.12
C ARG A 425 39.09 -4.58 21.18
N GLY A 426 40.37 -4.91 21.08
CA GLY A 426 40.86 -6.09 20.38
C GLY A 426 40.76 -7.38 21.20
N VAL A 427 41.37 -8.45 20.67
CA VAL A 427 41.35 -9.81 21.23
C VAL A 427 42.08 -9.89 22.59
N GLY A 428 43.06 -9.02 22.84
CA GLY A 428 43.82 -8.98 24.10
C GLY A 428 43.26 -7.99 25.14
N PRO A 429 43.42 -8.25 26.45
CA PRO A 429 43.00 -7.33 27.51
C PRO A 429 43.66 -5.94 27.43
N ASP A 430 44.86 -5.84 26.84
CA ASP A 430 45.63 -4.60 26.70
C ASP A 430 45.46 -3.90 25.33
N ASP A 431 44.76 -4.50 24.36
CA ASP A 431 44.54 -3.90 23.02
C ASP A 431 43.27 -3.03 23.02
N THR A 432 43.18 -2.11 23.98
CA THR A 432 42.14 -1.08 23.99
C THR A 432 42.69 0.19 23.34
N ARG A 433 42.07 0.65 22.27
CA ARG A 433 42.45 1.88 21.55
C ARG A 433 41.34 2.90 21.69
N TRP A 434 41.70 4.08 22.15
CA TRP A 434 40.83 5.26 22.12
C TRP A 434 41.19 6.10 20.91
N ARG A 435 40.18 6.55 20.17
CA ARG A 435 40.35 7.49 19.07
C ARG A 435 39.49 8.71 19.31
N LEU A 436 40.07 9.87 19.02
CA LEU A 436 39.41 11.16 19.10
C LEU A 436 39.41 11.76 17.69
N LEU A 437 38.27 12.30 17.25
CA LEU A 437 38.09 12.93 15.93
C LEU A 437 38.42 11.99 14.75
N TYR A 438 38.13 10.69 14.88
CA TYR A 438 38.35 9.71 13.83
C TYR A 438 37.03 9.34 13.16
N ILE A 439 36.60 10.19 12.23
CA ILE A 439 35.35 10.01 11.48
C ILE A 439 35.65 9.17 10.21
N PRO A 440 34.96 8.04 9.98
CA PRO A 440 35.13 7.27 8.74
C PRO A 440 34.48 8.03 7.56
N PHE A 441 35.31 8.45 6.61
CA PHE A 441 34.88 9.04 5.32
C PHE A 441 34.96 8.02 4.18
#